data_AF-A0A6J1T8W4-F1
#
_entry.id   AF-A0A6J1T8W4-F1
#
_cell.length_a   1.000
_cell.length_b   1.000
_cell.length_c   1.000
_cell.angle_alpha   90.00
_cell.angle_beta   90.00
_cell.angle_gamma   90.00
#
_symmetry.space_group_name_H-M   'P 1'
#
loop_
_entity.id
_entity.type
_entity.pdbx_description
1 polymer ?
#
loop_
_entity_poly.entity_id
_entity_poly.type
_entity_poly.pdbx_seq_one_letter_code
_entity_poly.pdbx_strand_id
1 'polypeptide(L)'
;MESLPSIAGELAGKHVFVTGGSGFMGKVLVEKLLRSCPEVECIYLLLRPKRGVSAQDRVEQIVKTPLFGPLLSERPSATAKLRAVAGDCSQLRLGLSADDEALLVDNVSYVFHAAATVRFDDPLQSAILLNTRGTREVVELCKRMPRLQVLQYVSTTYCFTKEPVLKERAYRAHLDWRTMIRIAETEDKGVLDAVTHKVLDYQPNTYTLTKALAENVINDARNDIPVMIYRPAVVISSLQEPIPGWLDNMNGPFGIWIGACKGVLRFSWGDPKVALSYTPVDWAIRAMIILAVAKATRAPALETNAEEVDVVHLEGSGYDRSTYGLQRDTLPSVLKYAPNAIRYPRYHIGRCYVYYWLGTMLSQVSYGLAIDCILRLSGQKPRLTGMYRKIFYTNQALAYFMMNEFPIETQKANKVHNALRHQDKSSFGLDITDPSSGLHYDRETCMRETIQGAFQYVLKETGTTEKNLKRLQRLYVLEVVMNILWCFVMYFTVGRFLIRKIYYLLM
;
A
#
# COMPACT_ATOMS: atom_id res chain seq x y z
N MET A 1 10.52 -29.94 16.92
CA MET A 1 10.23 -29.17 15.71
C MET A 1 11.55 -28.89 15.03
N GLU A 2 11.71 -29.29 13.77
CA GLU A 2 12.89 -28.91 13.00
C GLU A 2 12.90 -27.39 12.83
N SER A 3 14.01 -26.77 13.19
CA SER A 3 14.21 -25.33 13.04
C SER A 3 14.53 -25.00 11.58
N LEU A 4 14.09 -23.83 11.12
CA LEU A 4 14.54 -23.27 9.85
C LEU A 4 16.08 -23.18 9.82
N PRO A 5 16.71 -23.28 8.64
CA PRO A 5 18.11 -22.90 8.51
C PRO A 5 18.29 -21.42 8.84
N SER A 6 19.53 -20.99 9.03
CA SER A 6 19.77 -19.56 9.23
C SER A 6 19.32 -18.79 8.00
N ILE A 7 18.50 -17.75 8.18
CA ILE A 7 17.93 -16.98 7.07
C ILE A 7 19.04 -16.33 6.23
N ALA A 8 19.98 -15.67 6.89
CA ALA A 8 21.13 -15.08 6.21
C ALA A 8 22.06 -16.15 5.60
N GLY A 9 22.21 -17.30 6.28
CA GLY A 9 23.01 -18.43 5.80
C GLY A 9 22.45 -19.08 4.53
N GLU A 10 21.13 -19.28 4.44
CA GLU A 10 20.48 -19.85 3.25
C GLU A 10 20.57 -18.90 2.05
N LEU A 11 20.50 -17.58 2.30
CA LEU A 11 20.61 -16.56 1.27
C LEU A 11 22.06 -16.23 0.86
N ALA A 12 23.06 -16.78 1.56
CA ALA A 12 24.47 -16.57 1.23
C ALA A 12 24.81 -17.16 -0.15
N GLY A 13 25.52 -16.39 -0.98
CA GLY A 13 25.87 -16.78 -2.35
C GLY A 13 24.69 -16.84 -3.33
N LYS A 14 23.47 -16.48 -2.90
CA LYS A 14 22.28 -16.52 -3.76
C LYS A 14 22.15 -15.26 -4.60
N HIS A 15 21.55 -15.43 -5.76
CA HIS A 15 21.13 -14.34 -6.65
C HIS A 15 19.62 -14.14 -6.53
N VAL A 16 19.22 -12.90 -6.24
CA VAL A 16 17.83 -12.52 -6.00
C VAL A 16 17.34 -11.63 -7.14
N PHE A 17 16.16 -11.90 -7.68
CA PHE A 17 15.48 -11.03 -8.63
C PHE A 17 14.23 -10.40 -8.00
N VAL A 18 14.15 -9.07 -8.04
CA VAL A 18 13.03 -8.31 -7.48
C VAL A 18 12.35 -7.51 -8.58
N THR A 19 11.08 -7.83 -8.83
CA THR A 19 10.20 -6.93 -9.59
C THR A 19 9.51 -5.97 -8.63
N GLY A 20 9.29 -4.72 -9.05
CA GLY A 20 8.72 -3.70 -8.16
C GLY A 20 9.73 -3.17 -7.13
N GLY A 21 11.03 -3.40 -7.32
CA GLY A 21 12.10 -2.95 -6.42
C GLY A 21 12.17 -1.42 -6.22
N SER A 22 11.61 -0.64 -7.15
CA SER A 22 11.49 0.82 -6.99
C SER A 22 10.22 1.29 -6.24
N GLY A 23 9.33 0.38 -5.87
CA GLY A 23 8.12 0.66 -5.10
C GLY A 23 8.36 0.62 -3.59
N PHE A 24 7.35 0.99 -2.81
CA PHE A 24 7.42 1.10 -1.35
C PHE A 24 8.01 -0.15 -0.67
N MET A 25 7.31 -1.28 -0.77
CA MET A 25 7.78 -2.56 -0.22
C MET A 25 9.09 -3.01 -0.85
N GLY A 26 9.25 -2.83 -2.16
CA GLY A 26 10.45 -3.23 -2.89
C GLY A 26 11.72 -2.56 -2.36
N LYS A 27 11.67 -1.26 -2.03
CA LYS A 27 12.83 -0.55 -1.45
C LYS A 27 13.18 -1.10 -0.07
N VAL A 28 12.17 -1.36 0.78
CA VAL A 28 12.38 -1.93 2.12
C VAL A 28 12.90 -3.36 2.04
N LEU A 29 12.42 -4.16 1.08
CA LEU A 29 12.95 -5.49 0.80
C LEU A 29 14.43 -5.44 0.43
N VAL A 30 14.80 -4.57 -0.50
CA VAL A 30 16.19 -4.40 -0.92
C VAL A 30 17.06 -3.94 0.24
N GLU A 31 16.64 -2.92 1.00
CA GLU A 31 17.37 -2.47 2.19
C GLU A 31 17.56 -3.60 3.20
N LYS A 32 16.49 -4.34 3.52
CA LYS A 32 16.53 -5.44 4.49
C LYS A 32 17.43 -6.59 4.05
N LEU A 33 17.39 -6.97 2.77
CA LEU A 33 18.29 -7.98 2.20
C LEU A 33 19.74 -7.53 2.29
N LEU A 34 20.03 -6.27 1.96
CA LEU A 34 21.38 -5.73 2.09
C LEU A 34 21.84 -5.77 3.56
N ARG A 35 21.03 -5.26 4.48
CA ARG A 35 21.39 -5.11 5.90
C ARG A 35 21.50 -6.44 6.63
N SER A 36 20.53 -7.33 6.46
CA SER A 36 20.41 -8.57 7.25
C SER A 36 20.88 -9.83 6.51
N CYS A 37 21.14 -9.76 5.19
CA CYS A 37 21.70 -10.87 4.40
C CYS A 37 22.96 -10.38 3.63
N PRO A 38 24.03 -10.02 4.35
CA PRO A 38 25.21 -9.37 3.78
C PRO A 38 25.96 -10.22 2.76
N GLU A 39 25.77 -11.55 2.78
CA GLU A 39 26.42 -12.51 1.88
C GLU A 39 25.58 -12.88 0.66
N VAL A 40 24.41 -12.25 0.44
CA VAL A 40 23.70 -12.34 -0.86
C VAL A 40 24.65 -11.85 -1.95
N GLU A 41 24.82 -12.64 -3.01
CA GLU A 41 25.80 -12.39 -4.07
C GLU A 41 25.37 -11.20 -4.94
N CYS A 42 24.14 -11.23 -5.44
CA CYS A 42 23.61 -10.19 -6.31
C CYS A 42 22.10 -10.01 -6.15
N ILE A 43 21.64 -8.76 -6.23
CA ILE A 43 20.22 -8.41 -6.25
C ILE A 43 19.92 -7.67 -7.56
N TYR A 44 19.22 -8.35 -8.46
CA TYR A 44 18.73 -7.81 -9.72
C TYR A 44 17.40 -7.10 -9.54
N LEU A 45 17.31 -5.85 -9.99
CA LEU A 45 16.10 -5.03 -9.90
C LEU A 45 15.53 -4.78 -11.30
N LEU A 46 14.30 -5.27 -11.55
CA LEU A 46 13.59 -4.93 -12.78
C LEU A 46 13.13 -3.46 -12.72
N LEU A 47 13.68 -2.62 -13.59
CA LEU A 47 13.44 -1.19 -13.60
C LEU A 47 13.01 -0.72 -14.98
N ARG A 48 11.79 -0.15 -15.04
CA ARG A 48 11.26 0.51 -16.24
C ARG A 48 12.24 1.55 -16.81
N PRO A 49 12.55 1.51 -18.11
CA PRO A 49 13.35 2.55 -18.75
C PRO A 49 12.71 3.93 -18.57
N LYS A 50 13.53 4.97 -18.41
CA LYS A 50 13.10 6.38 -18.44
C LYS A 50 13.95 7.13 -19.46
N ARG A 51 13.33 8.02 -20.23
CA ARG A 51 14.05 8.81 -21.23
C ARG A 51 15.18 9.60 -20.56
N GLY A 52 16.40 9.39 -21.01
CA GLY A 52 17.59 10.08 -20.50
C GLY A 52 18.10 9.62 -19.14
N VAL A 53 17.62 8.49 -18.61
CA VAL A 53 18.09 7.91 -17.33
C VAL A 53 18.29 6.41 -17.50
N SER A 54 19.51 5.93 -17.31
CA SER A 54 19.82 4.50 -17.41
C SER A 54 19.11 3.71 -16.30
N ALA A 55 18.92 2.40 -16.49
CA ALA A 55 18.35 1.55 -15.45
C ALA A 55 19.24 1.56 -14.19
N GLN A 56 20.56 1.65 -14.36
CA GLN A 56 21.51 1.72 -13.25
C GLN A 56 21.44 3.08 -12.51
N ASP A 57 21.28 4.19 -13.22
CA ASP A 57 21.07 5.51 -12.58
C ASP A 57 19.82 5.50 -11.70
N ARG A 58 18.80 4.73 -12.09
CA ARG A 58 17.59 4.54 -11.27
C ARG A 58 17.88 3.78 -9.98
N VAL A 59 18.81 2.82 -9.98
CA VAL A 59 19.28 2.16 -8.74
C VAL A 59 19.94 3.19 -7.83
N GLU A 60 20.81 4.04 -8.38
CA GLU A 60 21.44 5.11 -7.60
C GLU A 60 20.42 6.07 -6.97
N GLN A 61 19.37 6.42 -7.70
CA GLN A 61 18.28 7.26 -7.17
C GLN A 61 17.54 6.57 -6.02
N ILE A 62 17.35 5.25 -6.08
CA ILE A 62 16.71 4.47 -5.01
C ILE A 62 17.58 4.49 -3.74
N VAL A 63 18.88 4.22 -3.88
CA VAL A 63 19.79 4.16 -2.72
C VAL A 63 20.10 5.54 -2.13
N LYS A 64 19.87 6.63 -2.87
CA LYS A 64 19.93 8.01 -2.36
C LYS A 64 18.71 8.41 -1.52
N THR A 65 17.67 7.57 -1.43
CA THR A 65 16.53 7.87 -0.55
C THR A 65 16.92 7.73 0.93
N PRO A 66 16.27 8.48 1.84
CA PRO A 66 16.60 8.44 3.27
C PRO A 66 16.59 7.03 3.87
N LEU A 67 15.76 6.12 3.34
CA LEU A 67 15.65 4.72 3.76
C LEU A 67 17.00 4.02 3.91
N PHE A 68 17.93 4.24 2.97
CA PHE A 68 19.23 3.58 2.94
C PHE A 68 20.30 4.31 3.75
N GLY A 69 19.99 5.49 4.31
CA GLY A 69 20.93 6.32 5.06
C GLY A 69 21.63 5.58 6.21
N PRO A 70 20.89 4.89 7.12
CA PRO A 70 21.49 4.11 8.20
C PRO A 70 22.47 3.05 7.67
N LEU A 71 22.02 2.22 6.73
CA LEU A 71 22.83 1.16 6.12
C LEU A 71 24.11 1.70 5.47
N LEU A 72 24.01 2.79 4.70
CA LEU A 72 25.15 3.37 3.99
C LEU A 72 26.13 4.09 4.92
N SER A 73 25.67 4.53 6.10
CA SER A 73 26.54 5.11 7.13
C SER A 73 27.41 4.04 7.78
N GLU A 74 26.88 2.83 7.98
CA GLU A 74 27.61 1.70 8.56
C GLU A 74 28.44 0.93 7.51
N ARG A 75 27.88 0.73 6.30
CA ARG A 75 28.51 -0.04 5.23
C ARG A 75 28.29 0.60 3.86
N PRO A 76 29.13 1.58 3.47
CA PRO A 76 28.99 2.31 2.21
C PRO A 76 29.00 1.42 0.96
N SER A 77 29.71 0.29 0.99
CA SER A 77 29.82 -0.67 -0.12
C SER A 77 28.63 -1.63 -0.25
N ALA A 78 27.65 -1.58 0.66
CA ALA A 78 26.52 -2.52 0.70
C ALA A 78 25.77 -2.62 -0.63
N THR A 79 25.69 -1.53 -1.38
CA THR A 79 24.92 -1.42 -2.62
C THR A 79 25.67 -1.90 -3.86
N ALA A 80 26.95 -2.25 -3.75
CA ALA A 80 27.78 -2.70 -4.88
C ALA A 80 27.27 -3.98 -5.54
N LYS A 81 26.41 -4.76 -4.86
CA LYS A 81 25.76 -5.97 -5.36
C LYS A 81 24.43 -5.73 -6.08
N LEU A 82 23.94 -4.49 -6.12
CA LEU A 82 22.72 -4.15 -6.84
C LEU A 82 23.01 -4.06 -8.35
N ARG A 83 22.18 -4.72 -9.15
CA ARG A 83 22.26 -4.67 -10.61
C ARG A 83 20.89 -4.29 -11.16
N ALA A 84 20.84 -3.27 -11.99
CA ALA A 84 19.62 -2.94 -12.72
C ALA A 84 19.43 -3.89 -13.89
N VAL A 85 18.19 -4.30 -14.12
CA VAL A 85 17.76 -4.96 -15.35
C VAL A 85 16.66 -4.10 -15.97
N ALA A 86 16.86 -3.69 -17.23
CA ALA A 86 15.90 -2.83 -17.91
C ALA A 86 14.69 -3.65 -18.36
N GLY A 87 13.48 -3.25 -17.94
CA GLY A 87 12.26 -3.93 -18.36
C GLY A 87 10.99 -3.42 -17.67
N ASP A 88 9.85 -3.90 -18.15
CA ASP A 88 8.52 -3.52 -17.70
C ASP A 88 7.61 -4.76 -17.66
N CYS A 89 7.02 -5.05 -16.49
CA CYS A 89 6.07 -6.16 -16.33
C CYS A 89 4.83 -6.04 -17.23
N SER A 90 4.51 -4.84 -17.72
CA SER A 90 3.43 -4.67 -18.69
C SER A 90 3.85 -5.01 -20.12
N GLN A 91 5.09 -5.41 -20.39
CA GLN A 91 5.53 -5.84 -21.72
C GLN A 91 5.67 -7.38 -21.79
N LEU A 92 5.53 -7.92 -23.00
CA LEU A 92 5.84 -9.33 -23.25
C LEU A 92 7.32 -9.60 -22.93
N ARG A 93 7.61 -10.77 -22.37
CA ARG A 93 8.93 -11.17 -21.85
C ARG A 93 9.53 -10.12 -20.91
N LEU A 94 8.66 -9.42 -20.17
CA LEU A 94 9.03 -8.31 -19.28
C LEU A 94 9.80 -7.17 -19.97
N GLY A 95 9.81 -7.09 -21.31
CA GLY A 95 10.60 -6.12 -22.07
C GLY A 95 12.12 -6.30 -21.92
N LEU A 96 12.58 -7.49 -21.52
CA LEU A 96 14.00 -7.78 -21.30
C LEU A 96 14.77 -7.84 -22.62
N SER A 97 16.03 -7.44 -22.56
CA SER A 97 17.00 -7.79 -23.60
C SER A 97 17.31 -9.29 -23.53
N ALA A 98 17.79 -9.88 -24.63
CA ALA A 98 18.19 -11.29 -24.63
C ALA A 98 19.31 -11.57 -23.61
N ASP A 99 20.25 -10.63 -23.45
CA ASP A 99 21.38 -10.75 -22.52
C ASP A 99 20.91 -10.67 -21.06
N ASP A 100 20.05 -9.70 -20.73
CA ASP A 100 19.48 -9.60 -19.38
C ASP A 100 18.63 -10.82 -19.02
N GLU A 101 17.88 -11.33 -19.99
CA GLU A 101 17.06 -12.52 -19.79
C GLU A 101 17.93 -13.76 -19.53
N ALA A 102 19.00 -13.97 -20.31
CA ALA A 102 19.96 -15.04 -20.10
C ALA A 102 20.65 -14.91 -18.74
N LEU A 103 21.10 -13.71 -18.38
CA LEU A 103 21.70 -13.40 -17.09
C LEU A 103 20.80 -13.80 -15.92
N LEU A 104 19.51 -13.45 -15.98
CA LEU A 104 18.54 -13.81 -14.96
C LEU A 104 18.30 -15.32 -14.92
N VAL A 105 18.11 -15.94 -16.09
CA VAL A 105 17.88 -17.39 -16.21
C VAL A 105 19.03 -18.19 -15.58
N ASP A 106 20.28 -17.84 -15.89
CA ASP A 106 21.45 -18.62 -15.50
C ASP A 106 21.78 -18.52 -14.00
N ASN A 107 21.43 -17.40 -13.36
CA ASN A 107 21.97 -17.07 -12.03
C ASN A 107 20.91 -17.09 -10.92
N VAL A 108 19.68 -16.67 -11.19
CA VAL A 108 18.69 -16.37 -10.13
C VAL A 108 18.15 -17.63 -9.46
N SER A 109 18.05 -17.58 -8.13
CA SER A 109 17.47 -18.65 -7.30
C SER A 109 16.25 -18.19 -6.49
N TYR A 110 16.18 -16.91 -6.14
CA TYR A 110 15.04 -16.34 -5.42
C TYR A 110 14.38 -15.24 -6.24
N VAL A 111 13.07 -15.35 -6.46
CA VAL A 111 12.29 -14.32 -7.17
C VAL A 111 11.22 -13.75 -6.25
N PHE A 112 11.26 -12.44 -6.02
CA PHE A 112 10.20 -11.70 -5.34
C PHE A 112 9.40 -10.89 -6.36
N HIS A 113 8.18 -11.33 -6.64
CA HIS A 113 7.28 -10.65 -7.56
C HIS A 113 6.33 -9.70 -6.82
N ALA A 114 6.74 -8.43 -6.68
CA ALA A 114 5.98 -7.37 -6.01
C ALA A 114 5.55 -6.22 -6.94
N ALA A 115 5.85 -6.31 -8.24
CA ALA A 115 5.38 -5.33 -9.22
C ALA A 115 3.86 -5.42 -9.41
N ALA A 116 3.16 -4.32 -9.14
CA ALA A 116 1.74 -4.17 -9.44
C ALA A 116 1.37 -2.69 -9.54
N THR A 117 0.28 -2.38 -10.25
CA THR A 117 -0.49 -1.20 -9.92
C THR A 117 -1.38 -1.50 -8.72
N VAL A 118 -1.35 -0.59 -7.74
CA VAL A 118 -2.14 -0.64 -6.51
C VAL A 118 -3.22 0.44 -6.48
N ARG A 119 -3.48 1.07 -7.63
CA ARG A 119 -4.52 2.09 -7.78
C ARG A 119 -5.87 1.43 -8.02
N PHE A 120 -6.89 1.94 -7.34
CA PHE A 120 -8.25 1.40 -7.43
C PHE A 120 -9.03 1.96 -8.63
N ASP A 121 -8.48 2.98 -9.29
CA ASP A 121 -9.09 3.73 -10.40
C ASP A 121 -8.34 3.53 -11.73
N ASP A 122 -7.41 2.57 -11.80
CA ASP A 122 -6.69 2.29 -13.05
C ASP A 122 -7.61 1.65 -14.09
N PRO A 123 -7.48 2.02 -15.38
CA PRO A 123 -8.21 1.38 -16.47
C PRO A 123 -8.02 -0.14 -16.46
N LEU A 124 -9.11 -0.87 -16.71
CA LEU A 124 -9.14 -2.33 -16.61
C LEU A 124 -8.06 -2.99 -17.47
N GLN A 125 -7.90 -2.53 -18.72
CA GLN A 125 -6.87 -3.04 -19.63
C GLN A 125 -5.48 -2.93 -19.01
N SER A 126 -5.08 -1.73 -18.60
CA SER A 126 -3.75 -1.48 -18.02
C SER A 126 -3.52 -2.31 -16.74
N ALA A 127 -4.54 -2.45 -15.90
CA ALA A 127 -4.46 -3.27 -14.70
C ALA A 127 -4.26 -4.76 -15.04
N ILE A 128 -4.99 -5.31 -16.02
CA ILE A 128 -4.82 -6.72 -16.47
C ILE A 128 -3.41 -6.92 -17.05
N LEU A 129 -2.96 -6.04 -17.94
CA LEU A 129 -1.66 -6.17 -18.60
C LEU A 129 -0.49 -6.11 -17.60
N LEU A 130 -0.59 -5.28 -16.57
CA LEU A 130 0.46 -5.15 -15.56
C LEU A 130 0.38 -6.23 -14.47
N ASN A 131 -0.79 -6.40 -13.85
CA ASN A 131 -0.92 -7.23 -12.66
C ASN A 131 -1.14 -8.71 -12.99
N THR A 132 -1.84 -9.04 -14.07
CA THR A 132 -2.19 -10.42 -14.42
C THR A 132 -1.24 -10.97 -15.49
N ARG A 133 -1.13 -10.29 -16.63
CA ARG A 133 -0.20 -10.69 -17.70
C ARG A 133 1.25 -10.57 -17.24
N GLY A 134 1.61 -9.49 -16.56
CA GLY A 134 2.96 -9.35 -16.01
C GLY A 134 3.34 -10.49 -15.07
N THR A 135 2.41 -10.99 -14.26
CA THR A 135 2.64 -12.20 -13.45
C THR A 135 2.86 -13.44 -14.29
N ARG A 136 2.11 -13.62 -15.40
CA ARG A 136 2.36 -14.70 -16.37
C ARG A 136 3.78 -14.61 -16.93
N GLU A 137 4.21 -13.42 -17.37
CA GLU A 137 5.56 -13.24 -17.92
C GLU A 137 6.67 -13.56 -16.91
N VAL A 138 6.48 -13.22 -15.63
CA VAL A 138 7.42 -13.62 -14.56
C VAL A 138 7.43 -15.14 -14.39
N VAL A 139 6.27 -15.80 -14.38
CA VAL A 139 6.18 -17.26 -14.30
C VAL A 139 6.91 -17.94 -15.46
N GLU A 140 6.70 -17.47 -16.70
CA GLU A 140 7.33 -18.04 -17.89
C GLU A 140 8.85 -17.78 -17.94
N LEU A 141 9.34 -16.72 -17.31
CA LEU A 141 10.78 -16.54 -17.06
C LEU A 141 11.29 -17.55 -16.02
N CYS A 142 10.59 -17.68 -14.89
CA CYS A 142 10.96 -18.58 -13.79
C CYS A 142 11.01 -20.05 -14.21
N LYS A 143 10.11 -20.51 -15.09
CA LYS A 143 10.12 -21.88 -15.63
C LYS A 143 11.43 -22.27 -16.33
N ARG A 144 12.21 -21.28 -16.77
CA ARG A 144 13.47 -21.50 -17.48
C ARG A 144 14.69 -21.37 -16.58
N MET A 145 14.54 -20.95 -15.33
CA MET A 145 15.63 -20.79 -14.36
C MET A 145 16.00 -22.15 -13.72
N PRO A 146 17.11 -22.80 -14.09
CA PRO A 146 17.50 -24.10 -13.52
C PRO A 146 17.85 -24.05 -12.03
N ARG A 147 18.16 -22.85 -11.50
CA ARG A 147 18.55 -22.64 -10.09
C ARG A 147 17.40 -22.13 -9.21
N LEU A 148 16.18 -22.02 -9.76
CA LEU A 148 15.05 -21.46 -9.03
C LEU A 148 14.72 -22.31 -7.80
N GLN A 149 14.79 -21.69 -6.62
CA GLN A 149 14.36 -22.27 -5.35
C GLN A 149 12.98 -21.77 -4.94
N VAL A 150 12.63 -20.52 -5.26
CA VAL A 150 11.30 -19.98 -4.96
C VAL A 150 10.94 -18.78 -5.83
N LEU A 151 9.69 -18.77 -6.31
CA LEU A 151 8.97 -17.59 -6.78
C LEU A 151 7.90 -17.21 -5.72
N GLN A 152 8.11 -16.10 -5.02
CA GLN A 152 7.13 -15.56 -4.10
C GLN A 152 6.35 -14.42 -4.77
N TYR A 153 5.03 -14.62 -4.94
CA TYR A 153 4.12 -13.61 -5.46
C TYR A 153 3.49 -12.80 -4.33
N VAL A 154 3.59 -11.47 -4.39
CA VAL A 154 2.92 -10.57 -3.44
C VAL A 154 1.52 -10.22 -3.93
N SER A 155 0.51 -10.74 -3.26
CA SER A 155 -0.90 -10.44 -3.45
C SER A 155 -1.42 -9.54 -2.32
N THR A 156 -2.67 -9.73 -1.87
CA THR A 156 -3.32 -8.93 -0.83
C THR A 156 -4.45 -9.70 -0.17
N THR A 157 -4.72 -9.48 1.11
CA THR A 157 -5.88 -10.08 1.80
C THR A 157 -7.23 -9.50 1.34
N TYR A 158 -7.24 -8.56 0.39
CA TYR A 158 -8.45 -7.90 -0.10
C TYR A 158 -8.86 -8.33 -1.51
N CYS A 159 -8.33 -9.43 -2.08
CA CYS A 159 -8.65 -9.86 -3.45
C CYS A 159 -9.86 -10.82 -3.55
N PHE A 160 -10.29 -11.43 -2.45
CA PHE A 160 -11.47 -12.32 -2.38
C PHE A 160 -12.49 -11.81 -1.35
N THR A 161 -13.01 -10.61 -1.56
CA THR A 161 -13.84 -9.88 -0.58
C THR A 161 -15.24 -10.46 -0.33
N LYS A 162 -15.66 -11.46 -1.12
CA LYS A 162 -16.92 -12.19 -0.91
C LYS A 162 -16.81 -13.35 0.07
N GLU A 163 -15.60 -13.77 0.40
CA GLU A 163 -15.39 -14.86 1.36
C GLU A 163 -15.76 -14.38 2.77
N PRO A 164 -16.65 -15.08 3.50
CA PRO A 164 -17.02 -14.68 4.86
C PRO A 164 -15.83 -14.64 5.81
N VAL A 165 -14.88 -15.56 5.61
CA VAL A 165 -13.58 -15.60 6.28
C VAL A 165 -12.53 -15.99 5.26
N LEU A 166 -11.52 -15.14 5.06
CA LEU A 166 -10.44 -15.41 4.14
C LEU A 166 -9.42 -16.38 4.77
N LYS A 167 -9.43 -17.62 4.29
CA LYS A 167 -8.49 -18.69 4.69
C LYS A 167 -7.19 -18.71 3.86
N GLU A 168 -6.13 -19.25 4.44
CA GLU A 168 -4.80 -19.42 3.83
C GLU A 168 -4.77 -20.54 2.75
N ARG A 169 -5.58 -20.38 1.71
CA ARG A 169 -5.67 -21.27 0.54
C ARG A 169 -5.84 -20.49 -0.76
N ALA A 170 -5.67 -21.16 -1.89
CA ALA A 170 -6.02 -20.60 -3.19
C ALA A 170 -7.54 -20.55 -3.38
N TYR A 171 -8.00 -19.51 -4.08
CA TYR A 171 -9.38 -19.34 -4.49
C TYR A 171 -9.42 -19.15 -6.00
N ARG A 172 -10.50 -19.59 -6.63
CA ARG A 172 -10.72 -19.36 -8.05
C ARG A 172 -11.38 -18.00 -8.24
N ALA A 173 -10.80 -17.16 -9.09
CA ALA A 173 -11.44 -15.93 -9.53
C ALA A 173 -12.71 -16.25 -10.33
N HIS A 174 -13.67 -15.33 -10.36
CA HIS A 174 -14.92 -15.51 -11.12
C HIS A 174 -14.73 -15.43 -12.63
N LEU A 175 -13.55 -15.00 -13.09
CA LEU A 175 -13.17 -14.91 -14.50
C LEU A 175 -11.90 -15.72 -14.76
N ASP A 176 -11.79 -16.26 -15.96
CA ASP A 176 -10.58 -16.96 -16.42
C ASP A 176 -9.50 -15.96 -16.82
N TRP A 177 -8.30 -16.09 -16.23
CA TRP A 177 -7.21 -15.15 -16.44
C TRP A 177 -6.70 -15.17 -17.89
N ARG A 178 -6.73 -16.32 -18.59
CA ARG A 178 -6.27 -16.42 -20.00
C ARG A 178 -7.20 -15.61 -20.90
N THR A 179 -8.51 -15.76 -20.69
CA THR A 179 -9.54 -15.00 -21.40
C THR A 179 -9.42 -13.51 -21.14
N MET A 180 -9.21 -13.10 -19.88
CA MET A 180 -9.06 -11.68 -19.56
C MET A 180 -7.79 -11.06 -20.16
N ILE A 181 -6.68 -11.79 -20.23
CA ILE A 181 -5.48 -11.32 -20.95
C ILE A 181 -5.79 -11.16 -22.44
N ARG A 182 -6.40 -12.16 -23.09
CA ARG A 182 -6.75 -12.09 -24.50
C ARG A 182 -7.63 -10.87 -24.80
N ILE A 183 -8.65 -10.65 -23.98
CA ILE A 183 -9.55 -9.49 -24.08
C ILE A 183 -8.75 -8.19 -23.94
N ALA A 184 -7.87 -8.08 -22.94
CA ALA A 184 -7.06 -6.88 -22.73
C ALA A 184 -6.06 -6.61 -23.87
N GLU A 185 -5.63 -7.64 -24.61
CA GLU A 185 -4.70 -7.52 -25.74
C GLU A 185 -5.37 -7.22 -27.08
N THR A 186 -6.64 -7.60 -27.23
CA THR A 186 -7.33 -7.57 -28.54
C THR A 186 -8.42 -6.51 -28.63
N GLU A 187 -9.09 -6.20 -27.53
CA GLU A 187 -10.22 -5.27 -27.52
C GLU A 187 -9.78 -3.80 -27.43
N ASP A 188 -10.60 -2.92 -28.01
CA ASP A 188 -10.40 -1.48 -27.89
C ASP A 188 -10.53 -1.01 -26.43
N LYS A 189 -9.68 -0.05 -26.05
CA LYS A 189 -9.63 0.47 -24.69
C LYS A 189 -10.96 1.13 -24.28
N GLY A 190 -11.60 1.88 -25.18
CA GLY A 190 -12.87 2.54 -24.91
C GLY A 190 -14.01 1.55 -24.67
N VAL A 191 -14.01 0.43 -25.40
CA VAL A 191 -14.96 -0.67 -25.18
C VAL A 191 -14.75 -1.29 -23.80
N LEU A 192 -13.49 -1.59 -23.43
CA LEU A 192 -13.17 -2.15 -22.10
C LEU A 192 -13.56 -1.22 -20.96
N ASP A 193 -13.28 0.07 -21.10
CA ASP A 193 -13.65 1.08 -20.11
C ASP A 193 -15.18 1.14 -19.93
N ALA A 194 -15.96 1.01 -21.02
CA ALA A 194 -17.42 1.00 -20.98
C ALA A 194 -18.01 -0.25 -20.28
N VAL A 195 -17.38 -1.43 -20.42
CA VAL A 195 -17.86 -2.68 -19.80
C VAL A 195 -17.22 -2.99 -18.45
N THR A 196 -16.27 -2.17 -17.98
CA THR A 196 -15.47 -2.44 -16.77
C THR A 196 -16.34 -2.76 -15.56
N HIS A 197 -17.40 -1.98 -15.31
CA HIS A 197 -18.30 -2.22 -14.18
C HIS A 197 -18.99 -3.59 -14.25
N LYS A 198 -19.31 -4.09 -15.44
CA LYS A 198 -19.91 -5.41 -15.61
C LYS A 198 -18.89 -6.53 -15.42
N VAL A 199 -17.64 -6.32 -15.85
CA VAL A 199 -16.53 -7.28 -15.67
C VAL A 199 -16.15 -7.43 -14.20
N LEU A 200 -16.09 -6.31 -13.46
CA LEU A 200 -15.81 -6.32 -12.03
C LEU A 200 -16.83 -7.17 -11.27
N ASP A 201 -18.10 -7.11 -11.68
CA ASP A 201 -19.24 -7.75 -11.01
C ASP A 201 -19.29 -7.35 -9.52
N TYR A 202 -18.77 -8.20 -8.64
CA TYR A 202 -18.68 -7.91 -7.20
C TYR A 202 -17.34 -7.40 -6.72
N GLN A 203 -16.31 -7.46 -7.56
CA GLN A 203 -14.98 -7.00 -7.19
C GLN A 203 -15.03 -5.48 -6.96
N PRO A 204 -14.59 -4.98 -5.79
CA PRO A 204 -14.72 -3.55 -5.45
C PRO A 204 -14.02 -2.62 -6.44
N ASN A 205 -12.95 -3.10 -7.08
CA ASN A 205 -12.16 -2.33 -8.03
C ASN A 205 -11.27 -3.21 -8.91
N THR A 206 -10.64 -2.60 -9.92
CA THR A 206 -9.74 -3.28 -10.87
C THR A 206 -8.52 -3.91 -10.19
N TYR A 207 -8.03 -3.32 -9.09
CA TYR A 207 -6.92 -3.88 -8.31
C TYR A 207 -7.29 -5.24 -7.70
N THR A 208 -8.41 -5.34 -6.99
CA THR A 208 -8.86 -6.59 -6.35
C THR A 208 -9.11 -7.71 -7.38
N LEU A 209 -9.76 -7.39 -8.50
CA LEU A 209 -9.96 -8.33 -9.61
C LEU A 209 -8.62 -8.84 -10.17
N THR A 210 -7.71 -7.93 -10.52
CA THR A 210 -6.47 -8.32 -11.21
C THR A 210 -5.50 -9.06 -10.30
N LYS A 211 -5.52 -8.80 -8.99
CA LYS A 211 -4.82 -9.62 -7.99
C LYS A 211 -5.41 -11.04 -7.89
N ALA A 212 -6.74 -11.18 -7.86
CA ALA A 212 -7.38 -12.49 -7.87
C ALA A 212 -7.04 -13.31 -9.14
N LEU A 213 -7.04 -12.66 -10.31
CA LEU A 213 -6.63 -13.29 -11.57
C LEU A 213 -5.16 -13.71 -11.56
N ALA A 214 -4.28 -12.85 -11.05
CA ALA A 214 -2.84 -13.13 -10.96
C ALA A 214 -2.54 -14.27 -9.98
N GLU A 215 -3.29 -14.40 -8.89
CA GLU A 215 -3.18 -15.57 -8.02
C GLU A 215 -3.53 -16.87 -8.74
N ASN A 216 -4.47 -16.85 -9.68
CA ASN A 216 -4.77 -18.03 -10.50
C ASN A 216 -3.65 -18.35 -11.49
N VAL A 217 -2.93 -17.35 -12.01
CA VAL A 217 -1.70 -17.59 -12.78
C VAL A 217 -0.66 -18.33 -11.93
N ILE A 218 -0.42 -17.87 -10.70
CA ILE A 218 0.53 -18.51 -9.78
C ILE A 218 0.08 -19.93 -9.40
N ASN A 219 -1.19 -20.10 -9.07
CA ASN A 219 -1.75 -21.40 -8.71
C ASN A 219 -1.66 -22.41 -9.86
N ASP A 220 -1.89 -21.98 -11.10
CA ASP A 220 -1.75 -22.86 -12.28
C ASP A 220 -0.30 -23.30 -12.50
N ALA A 221 0.69 -22.50 -12.08
CA ALA A 221 2.12 -22.80 -12.23
C ALA A 221 2.73 -23.63 -11.09
N ARG A 222 1.94 -23.98 -10.06
CA ARG A 222 2.44 -24.61 -8.83
C ARG A 222 3.15 -25.95 -9.01
N ASN A 223 2.81 -26.67 -10.08
CA ASN A 223 3.40 -27.97 -10.42
C ASN A 223 4.64 -27.83 -11.31
N ASP A 224 4.82 -26.67 -11.95
CA ASP A 224 5.91 -26.42 -12.89
C ASP A 224 7.15 -25.87 -12.17
N ILE A 225 6.95 -25.05 -11.14
CA ILE A 225 8.00 -24.34 -10.42
C ILE A 225 7.67 -24.19 -8.92
N PRO A 226 8.67 -24.01 -8.03
CA PRO A 226 8.42 -23.77 -6.61
C PRO A 226 7.85 -22.37 -6.40
N VAL A 227 6.53 -22.26 -6.30
CA VAL A 227 5.83 -20.96 -6.13
C VAL A 227 5.08 -20.87 -4.80
N MET A 228 4.88 -19.64 -4.33
CA MET A 228 4.00 -19.35 -3.21
C MET A 228 3.28 -18.00 -3.37
N ILE A 229 2.15 -17.85 -2.71
CA ILE A 229 1.36 -16.62 -2.66
C ILE A 229 1.47 -16.03 -1.25
N TYR A 230 1.91 -14.78 -1.17
CA TYR A 230 1.99 -14.01 0.05
C TYR A 230 0.94 -12.89 0.04
N ARG A 231 0.00 -12.89 0.98
CA ARG A 231 -1.06 -11.87 1.11
C ARG A 231 -0.83 -11.01 2.36
N PRO A 232 -0.13 -9.88 2.26
CA PRO A 232 -0.14 -8.89 3.32
C PRO A 232 -1.50 -8.17 3.41
N ALA A 233 -1.84 -7.72 4.61
CA ALA A 233 -2.91 -6.75 4.85
C ALA A 233 -2.52 -5.34 4.36
N VAL A 234 -3.20 -4.28 4.80
CA VAL A 234 -2.85 -2.92 4.38
C VAL A 234 -1.48 -2.57 4.94
N VAL A 235 -0.49 -2.44 4.04
CA VAL A 235 0.87 -2.15 4.45
C VAL A 235 1.01 -0.69 4.86
N ILE A 236 1.51 -0.48 6.07
CA ILE A 236 1.71 0.84 6.66
C ILE A 236 3.19 1.20 6.80
N SER A 237 3.47 2.39 7.33
CA SER A 237 4.85 2.82 7.60
C SER A 237 5.62 1.80 8.44
N SER A 238 6.94 1.84 8.35
CA SER A 238 7.80 1.00 9.20
C SER A 238 7.54 1.28 10.67
N LEU A 239 7.50 0.21 11.46
CA LEU A 239 7.37 0.34 12.91
C LEU A 239 8.71 0.71 13.55
N GLN A 240 9.80 0.08 13.10
CA GLN A 240 11.13 0.26 13.68
C GLN A 240 12.22 0.43 12.63
N GLU A 241 12.25 -0.45 11.62
CA GLU A 241 13.42 -0.58 10.74
C GLU A 241 13.13 -0.18 9.28
N PRO A 242 14.14 0.32 8.54
CA PRO A 242 15.42 0.85 9.04
C PRO A 242 15.26 2.24 9.69
N ILE A 243 14.11 2.89 9.49
CA ILE A 243 13.77 4.19 10.07
C ILE A 243 12.32 4.12 10.55
N PRO A 244 12.00 4.40 11.82
CA PRO A 244 10.61 4.41 12.28
C PRO A 244 9.74 5.44 11.54
N GLY A 245 8.51 5.06 11.21
CA GLY A 245 7.56 5.93 10.51
C GLY A 245 7.89 6.19 9.04
N TRP A 246 8.82 5.46 8.43
CA TRP A 246 9.16 5.67 7.01
C TRP A 246 8.05 5.16 6.08
N LEU A 247 7.68 6.01 5.12
CA LEU A 247 6.78 5.72 4.01
C LEU A 247 7.10 6.64 2.83
N ASP A 248 6.79 6.22 1.61
CA ASP A 248 7.13 6.96 0.39
C ASP A 248 5.93 7.26 -0.53
N ASN A 249 4.71 7.00 -0.06
CA ASN A 249 3.48 7.17 -0.82
C ASN A 249 2.30 7.57 0.09
N MET A 250 1.19 8.01 -0.54
CA MET A 250 -0.06 8.38 0.15
C MET A 250 -1.19 7.38 -0.15
N ASN A 251 -0.87 6.12 -0.47
CA ASN A 251 -1.87 5.18 -0.95
C ASN A 251 -2.83 4.75 0.18
N GLY A 252 -4.07 4.46 -0.20
CA GLY A 252 -5.09 3.92 0.70
C GLY A 252 -5.43 4.85 1.89
N PRO A 253 -5.56 4.32 3.12
CA PRO A 253 -5.99 5.09 4.29
C PRO A 253 -5.00 6.18 4.74
N PHE A 254 -3.73 6.12 4.32
CA PHE A 254 -2.77 7.19 4.61
C PHE A 254 -3.15 8.52 3.97
N GLY A 255 -3.64 8.50 2.73
CA GLY A 255 -4.10 9.71 2.05
C GLY A 255 -5.27 10.36 2.80
N ILE A 256 -6.18 9.54 3.35
CA ILE A 256 -7.28 10.01 4.21
C ILE A 256 -6.72 10.70 5.45
N TRP A 257 -5.78 10.04 6.15
CA TRP A 257 -5.27 10.56 7.42
C TRP A 257 -4.46 11.85 7.24
N ILE A 258 -3.58 11.91 6.22
CA ILE A 258 -2.86 13.14 5.85
C ILE A 258 -3.84 14.26 5.46
N GLY A 259 -4.86 13.94 4.67
CA GLY A 259 -5.91 14.90 4.30
C GLY A 259 -6.66 15.46 5.51
N ALA A 260 -6.94 14.60 6.50
CA ALA A 260 -7.57 14.99 7.75
C ALA A 260 -6.65 15.90 8.57
N CYS A 261 -5.37 15.55 8.74
CA CYS A 261 -4.37 16.38 9.43
C CYS A 261 -4.15 17.75 8.75
N LYS A 262 -4.27 17.83 7.43
CA LYS A 262 -4.23 19.09 6.67
C LYS A 262 -5.51 19.92 6.79
N GLY A 263 -6.59 19.34 7.32
CA GLY A 263 -7.93 19.92 7.40
C GLY A 263 -8.66 20.01 6.06
N VAL A 264 -8.12 19.40 5.00
CA VAL A 264 -8.71 19.36 3.67
C VAL A 264 -9.66 18.17 3.48
N LEU A 265 -9.53 17.12 4.29
CA LEU A 265 -10.57 16.10 4.40
C LEU A 265 -11.36 16.34 5.68
N ARG A 266 -12.66 16.59 5.55
CA ARG A 266 -13.57 16.90 6.67
C ARG A 266 -14.63 15.84 6.87
N PHE A 267 -15.06 15.19 5.79
CA PHE A 267 -16.09 14.16 5.78
C PHE A 267 -15.63 12.95 4.97
N SER A 268 -15.76 11.76 5.56
CA SER A 268 -15.59 10.48 4.88
C SER A 268 -16.86 9.66 4.98
N TRP A 269 -17.20 8.96 3.90
CA TRP A 269 -18.21 7.92 3.92
C TRP A 269 -17.57 6.60 4.36
N GLY A 270 -18.04 6.07 5.48
CA GLY A 270 -17.50 4.84 6.07
C GLY A 270 -18.13 4.53 7.43
N ASP A 271 -18.05 3.28 7.86
CA ASP A 271 -18.49 2.90 9.19
C ASP A 271 -17.37 3.16 10.21
N PRO A 272 -17.56 4.06 11.19
CA PRO A 272 -16.55 4.30 12.24
C PRO A 272 -16.21 3.06 13.06
N LYS A 273 -17.05 2.01 13.05
CA LYS A 273 -16.83 0.77 13.80
C LYS A 273 -15.95 -0.23 13.06
N VAL A 274 -15.83 -0.11 11.74
CA VAL A 274 -15.01 -1.02 10.94
C VAL A 274 -13.54 -0.80 11.27
N ALA A 275 -12.84 -1.90 11.53
CA ALA A 275 -11.38 -1.96 11.62
C ALA A 275 -10.78 -2.50 10.32
N LEU A 276 -9.71 -1.86 9.86
CA LEU A 276 -8.85 -2.43 8.82
C LEU A 276 -7.68 -3.16 9.45
N SER A 277 -7.33 -4.28 8.83
CA SER A 277 -6.09 -5.00 9.14
C SER A 277 -4.90 -4.25 8.54
N TYR A 278 -3.98 -3.86 9.41
CA TYR A 278 -2.74 -3.16 9.06
C TYR A 278 -1.51 -4.03 9.33
N THR A 279 -0.48 -3.85 8.52
CA THR A 279 0.81 -4.53 8.67
C THR A 279 1.95 -3.53 8.44
N PRO A 280 2.83 -3.26 9.42
CA PRO A 280 4.01 -2.44 9.19
C PRO A 280 4.88 -2.98 8.05
N VAL A 281 5.44 -2.10 7.20
CA VAL A 281 6.22 -2.56 6.03
C VAL A 281 7.44 -3.38 6.40
N ASP A 282 8.11 -3.07 7.51
CA ASP A 282 9.25 -3.83 8.01
C ASP A 282 8.84 -5.25 8.43
N TRP A 283 7.67 -5.43 9.04
CA TRP A 283 7.12 -6.76 9.34
C TRP A 283 6.75 -7.51 8.06
N ALA A 284 6.11 -6.79 7.13
CA ALA A 284 5.74 -7.37 5.85
C ALA A 284 6.97 -7.89 5.09
N ILE A 285 8.09 -7.18 5.15
CA ILE A 285 9.35 -7.59 4.52
C ILE A 285 10.05 -8.71 5.29
N ARG A 286 10.08 -8.69 6.63
CA ARG A 286 10.59 -9.81 7.43
C ARG A 286 9.88 -11.10 7.05
N ALA A 287 8.55 -11.06 6.96
CA ALA A 287 7.74 -12.20 6.57
C ALA A 287 8.03 -12.67 5.15
N MET A 288 8.13 -11.75 4.18
CA MET A 288 8.50 -12.09 2.80
C MET A 288 9.79 -12.92 2.75
N ILE A 289 10.83 -12.47 3.45
CA ILE A 289 12.14 -13.13 3.45
C ILE A 289 12.07 -14.51 4.11
N ILE A 290 11.52 -14.63 5.32
CA ILE A 290 11.49 -15.92 6.03
C ILE A 290 10.58 -16.94 5.33
N LEU A 291 9.48 -16.49 4.73
CA LEU A 291 8.56 -17.37 4.03
C LEU A 291 9.18 -17.87 2.72
N ALA A 292 9.95 -17.03 2.02
CA ALA A 292 10.70 -17.45 0.84
C ALA A 292 11.75 -18.51 1.19
N VAL A 293 12.49 -18.31 2.28
CA VAL A 293 13.45 -19.31 2.80
C VAL A 293 12.72 -20.59 3.21
N ALA A 294 11.62 -20.49 3.96
CA ALA A 294 10.83 -21.65 4.37
C ALA A 294 10.31 -22.46 3.17
N LYS A 295 9.89 -21.80 2.09
CA LYS A 295 9.47 -22.46 0.86
C LYS A 295 10.64 -23.12 0.14
N ALA A 296 11.75 -22.40 -0.02
CA ALA A 296 12.95 -22.89 -0.69
C ALA A 296 13.55 -24.13 0.01
N THR A 297 13.47 -24.17 1.34
CA THR A 297 14.03 -25.26 2.16
C THR A 297 13.00 -26.33 2.50
N ARG A 298 11.77 -26.24 1.95
CA ARG A 298 10.65 -27.15 2.23
C ARG A 298 10.41 -27.36 3.73
N ALA A 299 10.35 -26.25 4.47
CA ALA A 299 10.18 -26.29 5.91
C ALA A 299 8.80 -26.88 6.28
N PRO A 300 8.72 -27.88 7.18
CA PRO A 300 7.45 -28.48 7.60
C PRO A 300 6.46 -27.47 8.20
N ALA A 301 6.96 -26.35 8.72
CA ALA A 301 6.15 -25.27 9.27
C ALA A 301 5.29 -24.53 8.21
N LEU A 302 5.68 -24.61 6.94
CA LEU A 302 4.95 -24.04 5.82
C LEU A 302 4.09 -25.08 5.08
N GLU A 303 4.52 -26.36 5.10
CA GLU A 303 3.95 -27.41 4.26
C GLU A 303 2.42 -27.52 4.37
N THR A 304 1.78 -27.35 3.22
CA THR A 304 0.38 -27.70 2.98
C THR A 304 0.29 -29.05 2.26
N ASN A 305 -0.94 -29.53 2.06
CA ASN A 305 -1.20 -30.66 1.17
C ASN A 305 -0.51 -30.42 -0.18
N ALA A 306 0.24 -31.40 -0.69
CA ALA A 306 1.05 -31.29 -1.90
C ALA A 306 0.26 -30.88 -3.16
N GLU A 307 -1.06 -31.00 -3.13
CA GLU A 307 -1.97 -30.63 -4.22
C GLU A 307 -2.26 -29.11 -4.31
N GLU A 308 -2.00 -28.34 -3.25
CA GLU A 308 -2.30 -26.91 -3.16
C GLU A 308 -1.03 -26.03 -3.19
N VAL A 309 -1.18 -24.81 -3.73
CA VAL A 309 -0.12 -23.80 -3.63
C VAL A 309 -0.07 -23.23 -2.20
N ASP A 310 1.13 -23.00 -1.68
CA ASP A 310 1.30 -22.36 -0.39
C ASP A 310 0.81 -20.91 -0.45
N VAL A 311 -0.29 -20.64 0.26
CA VAL A 311 -0.81 -19.30 0.48
C VAL A 311 -0.60 -18.92 1.93
N VAL A 312 0.01 -17.76 2.19
CA VAL A 312 0.27 -17.26 3.54
C VAL A 312 -0.25 -15.85 3.69
N HIS A 313 -0.96 -15.59 4.77
CA HIS A 313 -1.43 -14.26 5.13
C HIS A 313 -0.51 -13.61 6.16
N LEU A 314 -0.42 -12.28 6.11
CA LEU A 314 0.15 -11.52 7.20
C LEU A 314 -0.73 -10.32 7.55
N GLU A 315 -1.35 -10.44 8.71
CA GLU A 315 -1.93 -9.35 9.48
C GLU A 315 -1.01 -9.09 10.68
N GLY A 316 -0.90 -7.86 11.16
CA GLY A 316 -0.16 -7.57 12.40
C GLY A 316 -0.79 -8.27 13.60
N SER A 317 -0.33 -9.47 13.94
CA SER A 317 -0.76 -10.21 15.13
C SER A 317 -0.39 -9.43 16.40
N GLY A 318 -1.36 -9.16 17.26
CA GLY A 318 -1.15 -8.38 18.49
C GLY A 318 -1.09 -6.86 18.29
N TYR A 319 -1.27 -6.37 17.05
CA TYR A 319 -1.48 -4.95 16.78
C TYR A 319 -2.90 -4.58 17.20
N ASP A 320 -3.08 -3.41 17.82
CA ASP A 320 -4.43 -2.97 18.17
C ASP A 320 -5.27 -2.75 16.91
N ARG A 321 -6.46 -3.37 16.85
CA ARG A 321 -7.41 -3.17 15.75
C ARG A 321 -7.91 -1.74 15.76
N SER A 322 -7.27 -0.89 14.96
CA SER A 322 -7.62 0.52 14.82
C SER A 322 -8.85 0.69 13.95
N THR A 323 -9.97 1.07 14.56
CA THR A 323 -11.18 1.47 13.82
C THR A 323 -11.02 2.88 13.25
N TYR A 324 -11.77 3.21 12.20
CA TYR A 324 -11.78 4.58 11.67
C TYR A 324 -12.33 5.59 12.69
N GLY A 325 -13.22 5.16 13.59
CA GLY A 325 -13.69 5.97 14.71
C GLY A 325 -12.54 6.31 15.66
N LEU A 326 -11.70 5.32 15.99
CA LEU A 326 -10.52 5.56 16.81
C LEU A 326 -9.53 6.51 16.14
N GLN A 327 -9.26 6.36 14.85
CA GLN A 327 -8.40 7.29 14.10
C GLN A 327 -8.93 8.73 14.09
N ARG A 328 -10.26 8.90 14.02
CA ARG A 328 -10.90 10.21 14.15
C ARG A 328 -10.66 10.79 15.55
N ASP A 329 -10.83 9.99 16.59
CA ASP A 329 -10.75 10.44 17.98
C ASP A 329 -9.31 10.72 18.43
N THR A 330 -8.32 10.04 17.84
CA THR A 330 -6.89 10.31 18.07
C THR A 330 -6.33 11.44 17.20
N LEU A 331 -7.05 11.90 16.18
CA LEU A 331 -6.57 12.98 15.30
C LEU A 331 -6.04 14.21 16.05
N PRO A 332 -6.71 14.74 17.11
CA PRO A 332 -6.21 15.91 17.84
C PRO A 332 -4.83 15.73 18.48
N SER A 333 -4.50 14.53 18.97
CA SER A 333 -3.22 14.28 19.66
C SER A 333 -2.02 14.35 18.72
N VAL A 334 -2.24 14.10 17.42
CA VAL A 334 -1.19 14.10 16.40
C VAL A 334 -1.06 15.40 15.61
N LEU A 335 -2.04 16.31 15.68
CA LEU A 335 -2.01 17.56 14.87
C LEU A 335 -0.78 18.44 15.13
N LYS A 336 -0.24 18.40 16.35
CA LYS A 336 0.97 19.15 16.71
C LYS A 336 2.20 18.71 15.92
N TYR A 337 2.19 17.49 15.38
CA TYR A 337 3.25 16.92 14.54
C TYR A 337 3.01 17.10 13.03
N ALA A 338 1.86 17.65 12.62
CA ALA A 338 1.47 17.81 11.22
C ALA A 338 1.73 19.25 10.72
N PRO A 339 2.83 19.51 9.98
CA PRO A 339 3.15 20.84 9.49
C PRO A 339 2.21 21.34 8.39
N ASN A 340 2.17 22.67 8.26
CA ASN A 340 1.48 23.40 7.20
C ASN A 340 0.03 22.94 6.95
N ALA A 341 -0.75 22.74 8.02
CA ALA A 341 -2.20 22.54 7.89
C ALA A 341 -2.82 23.67 7.05
N ILE A 342 -3.72 23.34 6.13
CA ILE A 342 -4.31 24.32 5.20
C ILE A 342 -5.55 24.95 5.84
N ARG A 343 -6.35 24.12 6.52
CA ARG A 343 -7.55 24.51 7.24
C ARG A 343 -7.49 23.88 8.63
N TYR A 344 -8.18 24.43 9.62
CA TYR A 344 -8.23 23.84 10.95
C TYR A 344 -8.77 22.40 10.88
N PRO A 345 -8.05 21.36 11.34
CA PRO A 345 -8.52 19.99 11.20
C PRO A 345 -9.78 19.70 12.03
N ARG A 346 -10.87 19.28 11.38
CA ARG A 346 -11.98 18.54 12.03
C ARG A 346 -12.44 17.43 11.10
N TYR A 347 -12.45 16.21 11.56
CA TYR A 347 -12.74 15.07 10.72
C TYR A 347 -13.98 14.33 11.21
N HIS A 348 -14.85 13.97 10.28
CA HIS A 348 -16.09 13.25 10.52
C HIS A 348 -16.14 12.05 9.59
N ILE A 349 -16.56 10.92 10.13
CA ILE A 349 -16.83 9.71 9.38
C ILE A 349 -18.17 9.14 9.82
N GLY A 350 -18.98 8.69 8.87
CA GLY A 350 -20.29 8.11 9.16
C GLY A 350 -20.87 7.32 7.99
N ARG A 351 -21.83 6.45 8.34
CA ARG A 351 -22.49 5.52 7.39
C ARG A 351 -23.49 6.21 6.47
N CYS A 352 -24.10 7.30 6.93
CA CYS A 352 -25.15 8.00 6.19
C CYS A 352 -24.55 8.74 4.99
N TYR A 353 -24.82 8.24 3.77
CA TYR A 353 -24.34 8.85 2.53
C TYR A 353 -24.84 10.29 2.37
N VAL A 354 -26.10 10.57 2.73
CA VAL A 354 -26.68 11.93 2.64
C VAL A 354 -25.94 12.91 3.55
N TYR A 355 -25.62 12.51 4.79
CA TYR A 355 -24.83 13.33 5.71
C TYR A 355 -23.42 13.58 5.17
N TYR A 356 -22.74 12.54 4.68
CA TYR A 356 -21.45 12.65 4.02
C TYR A 356 -21.49 13.61 2.82
N TRP A 357 -22.48 13.46 1.95
CA TRP A 357 -22.63 14.25 0.73
C TRP A 357 -22.92 15.72 1.07
N LEU A 358 -23.88 15.99 1.95
CA LEU A 358 -24.17 17.35 2.42
C LEU A 358 -22.97 17.99 3.09
N GLY A 359 -22.29 17.26 3.99
CA GLY A 359 -21.08 17.75 4.66
C GLY A 359 -19.96 18.05 3.65
N THR A 360 -19.77 17.22 2.64
CA THR A 360 -18.80 17.44 1.56
C THR A 360 -19.16 18.68 0.74
N MET A 361 -20.42 18.84 0.32
CA MET A 361 -20.85 20.00 -0.48
C MET A 361 -20.75 21.30 0.31
N LEU A 362 -21.29 21.31 1.53
CA LEU A 362 -21.41 22.50 2.37
C LEU A 362 -20.10 22.90 3.06
N SER A 363 -19.18 21.97 3.34
CA SER A 363 -17.92 22.27 4.01
C SER A 363 -16.71 22.24 3.09
N GLN A 364 -16.60 21.24 2.20
CA GLN A 364 -15.41 21.07 1.36
C GLN A 364 -15.54 21.82 0.04
N VAL A 365 -16.59 21.57 -0.73
CA VAL A 365 -16.76 22.16 -2.07
C VAL A 365 -16.97 23.67 -1.98
N SER A 366 -17.87 24.13 -1.10
CA SER A 366 -18.12 25.57 -0.89
C SER A 366 -16.86 26.32 -0.48
N TYR A 367 -16.06 25.76 0.44
CA TYR A 367 -14.79 26.33 0.87
C TYR A 367 -13.78 26.37 -0.27
N GLY A 368 -13.69 25.30 -1.06
CA GLY A 368 -12.82 25.25 -2.23
C GLY A 368 -13.17 26.31 -3.27
N LEU A 369 -14.46 26.49 -3.57
CA LEU A 369 -14.94 27.51 -4.49
C LEU A 369 -14.63 28.93 -3.98
N ALA A 370 -14.86 29.19 -2.69
CA ALA A 370 -14.57 30.48 -2.08
C ALA A 370 -13.07 30.83 -2.17
N ILE A 371 -12.19 29.92 -1.77
CA ILE A 371 -10.73 30.13 -1.83
C ILE A 371 -10.25 30.22 -3.27
N ASP A 372 -10.72 29.36 -4.18
CA ASP A 372 -10.32 29.42 -5.59
C ASP A 372 -10.80 30.71 -6.28
N CYS A 373 -11.94 31.27 -5.86
CA CYS A 373 -12.41 32.57 -6.30
C CYS A 373 -11.43 33.68 -5.86
N ILE A 374 -11.05 33.70 -4.57
CA ILE A 374 -10.06 34.65 -4.03
C ILE A 374 -8.72 34.52 -4.78
N LEU A 375 -8.26 33.29 -5.01
CA LEU A 375 -7.03 33.03 -5.75
C LEU A 375 -7.11 33.60 -7.17
N ARG A 376 -8.21 33.35 -7.90
CA ARG A 376 -8.42 33.90 -9.25
C ARG A 376 -8.44 35.43 -9.26
N LEU A 377 -9.16 36.04 -8.32
CA LEU A 377 -9.20 37.50 -8.17
C LEU A 377 -7.81 38.09 -7.83
N SER A 378 -6.96 37.30 -7.19
CA SER A 378 -5.57 37.65 -6.87
C SER A 378 -4.57 37.27 -7.98
N GLY A 379 -5.04 36.90 -9.18
CA GLY A 379 -4.20 36.48 -10.31
C GLY A 379 -3.53 35.11 -10.15
N GLN A 380 -3.89 34.34 -9.12
CA GLN A 380 -3.34 33.01 -8.85
C GLN A 380 -4.22 31.91 -9.45
N LYS A 381 -3.59 30.76 -9.79
CA LYS A 381 -4.31 29.59 -10.29
C LYS A 381 -5.18 28.96 -9.18
N PRO A 382 -6.44 28.59 -9.47
CA PRO A 382 -7.28 27.83 -8.52
C PRO A 382 -6.68 26.44 -8.28
N ARG A 383 -6.80 25.92 -7.06
CA ARG A 383 -6.19 24.63 -6.65
C ARG A 383 -7.10 23.77 -5.77
N LEU A 384 -7.91 24.38 -4.89
CA LEU A 384 -8.63 23.64 -3.84
C LEU A 384 -9.78 22.81 -4.38
N THR A 385 -10.58 23.34 -5.31
CA THR A 385 -11.73 22.62 -5.88
C THR A 385 -11.28 21.35 -6.60
N GLY A 386 -10.17 21.43 -7.33
CA GLY A 386 -9.56 20.26 -7.99
C GLY A 386 -9.08 19.20 -7.00
N MET A 387 -8.51 19.62 -5.87
CA MET A 387 -8.12 18.72 -4.77
C MET A 387 -9.34 18.06 -4.12
N TYR A 388 -10.41 18.81 -3.83
CA TYR A 388 -11.63 18.26 -3.25
C TYR A 388 -12.32 17.24 -4.17
N ARG A 389 -12.29 17.47 -5.49
CA ARG A 389 -12.76 16.49 -6.47
C ARG A 389 -12.00 15.17 -6.37
N LYS A 390 -10.66 15.21 -6.25
CA LYS A 390 -9.83 14.01 -6.07
C LYS A 390 -10.18 13.30 -4.76
N ILE A 391 -10.28 14.04 -3.65
CA ILE A 391 -10.67 13.51 -2.33
C ILE A 391 -12.02 12.78 -2.40
N PHE A 392 -13.01 13.35 -3.08
CA PHE A 392 -14.33 12.74 -3.25
C PHE A 392 -14.24 11.39 -3.97
N TYR A 393 -13.54 11.32 -5.11
CA TYR A 393 -13.36 10.06 -5.84
C TYR A 393 -12.56 9.02 -5.05
N THR A 394 -11.49 9.44 -4.34
CA THR A 394 -10.73 8.55 -3.48
C THR A 394 -11.58 7.98 -2.35
N ASN A 395 -12.43 8.79 -1.71
CA ASN A 395 -13.32 8.30 -0.66
C ASN A 395 -14.35 7.29 -1.21
N GLN A 396 -14.93 7.54 -2.39
CA GLN A 396 -15.83 6.57 -3.04
C GLN A 396 -15.12 5.25 -3.37
N ALA A 397 -13.89 5.30 -3.89
CA ALA A 397 -13.11 4.10 -4.19
C ALA A 397 -12.74 3.29 -2.93
N LEU A 398 -12.64 3.94 -1.77
CA LEU A 398 -12.34 3.31 -0.49
C LEU A 398 -13.60 2.87 0.28
N ALA A 399 -14.77 3.43 -0.05
CA ALA A 399 -15.99 3.25 0.74
C ALA A 399 -16.35 1.78 0.96
N TYR A 400 -16.15 0.90 -0.03
CA TYR A 400 -16.38 -0.54 0.14
C TYR A 400 -15.56 -1.12 1.31
N PHE A 401 -14.26 -0.81 1.40
CA PHE A 401 -13.41 -1.28 2.48
C PHE A 401 -13.66 -0.54 3.80
N MET A 402 -14.18 0.69 3.74
CA MET A 402 -14.55 1.46 4.92
C MET A 402 -15.89 1.03 5.53
N MET A 403 -16.67 0.20 4.82
CA MET A 403 -18.02 -0.23 5.23
C MET A 403 -18.11 -1.70 5.62
N ASN A 404 -17.10 -2.50 5.27
CA ASN A 404 -17.11 -3.94 5.46
C ASN A 404 -15.90 -4.37 6.29
N GLU A 405 -16.11 -5.33 7.19
CA GLU A 405 -15.02 -6.03 7.87
C GLU A 405 -14.62 -7.26 7.05
N PHE A 406 -13.34 -7.60 7.09
CA PHE A 406 -12.78 -8.75 6.38
C PHE A 406 -12.10 -9.66 7.39
N PRO A 407 -12.80 -10.67 7.93
CA PRO A 407 -12.18 -11.66 8.80
C PRO A 407 -11.12 -12.44 8.02
N ILE A 408 -9.89 -12.46 8.52
CA ILE A 408 -8.74 -13.12 7.89
C ILE A 408 -8.19 -14.15 8.86
N GLU A 409 -7.93 -15.36 8.36
CA GLU A 409 -7.23 -16.39 9.11
C GLU A 409 -5.72 -16.25 8.91
N THR A 410 -4.94 -16.27 10.00
CA THR A 410 -3.48 -16.15 9.98
C THR A 410 -2.84 -17.21 10.87
N GLN A 411 -2.33 -18.29 10.29
CA GLN A 411 -1.68 -19.36 11.06
C GLN A 411 -0.27 -19.66 10.57
N LYS A 412 -0.06 -19.74 9.26
CA LYS A 412 1.21 -20.21 8.68
C LYS A 412 2.38 -19.26 8.98
N ALA A 413 2.18 -17.94 8.91
CA ALA A 413 3.22 -16.98 9.27
C ALA A 413 3.74 -17.18 10.71
N ASN A 414 2.83 -17.45 11.66
CA ASN A 414 3.19 -17.71 13.05
C ASN A 414 3.91 -19.05 13.23
N LYS A 415 3.50 -20.09 12.49
CA LYS A 415 4.22 -21.39 12.49
C LYS A 415 5.66 -21.23 12.00
N VAL A 416 5.85 -20.47 10.92
CA VAL A 416 7.19 -20.17 10.38
C VAL A 416 8.01 -19.32 11.35
N HIS A 417 7.41 -18.29 11.98
CA HIS A 417 8.07 -17.52 13.06
C HIS A 417 8.57 -18.41 14.20
N ASN A 418 7.73 -19.35 14.66
CA ASN A 418 8.09 -20.27 15.73
C ASN A 418 9.21 -21.25 15.36
N ALA A 419 9.36 -21.55 14.07
CA ALA A 419 10.44 -22.38 13.56
C ALA A 419 11.76 -21.61 13.35
N LEU A 420 11.78 -20.29 13.48
CA LEU A 420 13.01 -19.50 13.36
C LEU A 420 14.03 -19.88 14.43
N ARG A 421 15.31 -19.89 14.05
CA ARG A 421 16.41 -19.98 15.00
C ARG A 421 16.41 -18.76 15.90
N HIS A 422 16.74 -18.95 17.17
CA HIS A 422 16.80 -17.86 18.16
C HIS A 422 17.64 -16.67 17.68
N GLN A 423 18.78 -16.93 17.03
CA GLN A 423 19.67 -15.89 16.50
C GLN A 423 19.06 -15.04 15.36
N ASP A 424 18.12 -15.61 14.59
CA ASP A 424 17.49 -14.90 13.46
C ASP A 424 16.26 -14.11 13.90
N LYS A 425 15.68 -14.41 15.07
CA LYS A 425 14.44 -13.77 15.55
C LYS A 425 14.58 -12.26 15.74
N SER A 426 15.73 -11.75 16.18
CA SER A 426 15.93 -10.30 16.32
C SER A 426 15.85 -9.56 14.98
N SER A 427 16.31 -10.20 13.90
CA SER A 427 16.32 -9.62 12.56
C SER A 427 15.03 -9.89 11.79
N PHE A 428 14.38 -11.03 12.01
CA PHE A 428 13.31 -11.54 11.15
C PHE A 428 12.04 -11.98 11.88
N GLY A 429 11.99 -11.86 13.20
CA GLY A 429 10.82 -12.22 13.99
C GLY A 429 9.60 -11.38 13.62
N LEU A 430 8.42 -12.00 13.75
CA LEU A 430 7.11 -11.45 13.39
C LEU A 430 6.17 -11.28 14.59
N ASP A 431 6.48 -11.89 15.73
CA ASP A 431 5.64 -11.85 16.92
C ASP A 431 6.13 -10.82 17.93
N ILE A 432 5.32 -9.82 18.19
CA ILE A 432 5.61 -8.78 19.17
C ILE A 432 5.54 -9.24 20.62
N THR A 433 4.80 -10.31 20.89
CA THR A 433 4.71 -10.89 22.24
C THR A 433 5.95 -11.73 22.58
N ASP A 434 6.74 -12.11 21.56
CA ASP A 434 8.02 -12.78 21.71
C ASP A 434 9.14 -11.74 21.91
N PRO A 435 9.74 -11.63 23.12
CA PRO A 435 10.79 -10.65 23.39
C PRO A 435 12.04 -10.84 22.52
N SER A 436 12.25 -12.04 21.96
CA SER A 436 13.39 -12.33 21.09
C SER A 436 13.21 -11.84 19.65
N SER A 437 11.99 -11.40 19.27
CA SER A 437 11.71 -10.83 17.93
C SER A 437 12.35 -9.46 17.69
N GLY A 438 12.75 -8.77 18.77
CA GLY A 438 13.18 -7.38 18.75
C GLY A 438 12.06 -6.38 18.43
N LEU A 439 10.81 -6.84 18.30
CA LEU A 439 9.67 -6.01 17.96
C LEU A 439 9.08 -5.35 19.21
N HIS A 440 8.79 -4.07 19.10
CA HIS A 440 8.21 -3.23 20.14
C HIS A 440 7.17 -2.31 19.51
N TYR A 441 6.00 -2.22 20.13
CA TYR A 441 4.89 -1.41 19.69
C TYR A 441 4.39 -0.61 20.86
N ASP A 442 4.44 0.69 20.69
CA ASP A 442 3.67 1.63 21.45
C ASP A 442 2.81 2.42 20.48
N ARG A 443 1.50 2.44 20.72
CA ARG A 443 0.52 3.05 19.81
C ARG A 443 0.79 4.54 19.64
N GLU A 444 1.03 5.27 20.74
CA GLU A 444 1.21 6.73 20.68
C GLU A 444 2.48 7.08 19.90
N THR A 445 3.58 6.38 20.20
CA THR A 445 4.85 6.51 19.48
C THR A 445 4.70 6.18 18.00
N CYS A 446 4.06 5.06 17.67
CA CYS A 446 3.82 4.66 16.28
C CYS A 446 2.97 5.70 15.53
N MET A 447 1.88 6.20 16.12
CA MET A 447 1.05 7.25 15.50
C MET A 447 1.84 8.54 15.27
N ARG A 448 2.65 8.96 16.26
CA ARG A 448 3.51 10.14 16.16
C ARG A 448 4.51 10.01 15.02
N GLU A 449 5.29 8.94 15.02
CA GLU A 449 6.36 8.71 14.04
C GLU A 449 5.80 8.55 12.64
N THR A 450 4.66 7.87 12.51
CA THR A 450 3.97 7.73 11.23
C THR A 450 3.52 9.08 10.66
N ILE A 451 2.94 9.97 11.49
CA ILE A 451 2.58 11.33 11.03
C ILE A 451 3.82 12.13 10.67
N GLN A 452 4.85 12.13 11.51
CA GLN A 452 6.07 12.86 11.23
C GLN A 452 6.71 12.38 9.92
N GLY A 453 6.83 11.07 9.74
CA GLY A 453 7.36 10.46 8.54
C GLY A 453 6.51 10.73 7.29
N ALA A 454 5.18 10.73 7.41
CA ALA A 454 4.29 11.05 6.30
C ALA A 454 4.53 12.48 5.78
N PHE A 455 4.63 13.45 6.68
CA PHE A 455 4.88 14.83 6.28
C PHE A 455 6.31 15.03 5.80
N GLN A 456 7.30 14.42 6.46
CA GLN A 456 8.72 14.56 6.10
C GLN A 456 9.06 13.88 4.78
N TYR A 457 8.69 12.61 4.61
CA TYR A 457 9.14 11.79 3.48
C TYR A 457 8.21 11.86 2.27
N VAL A 458 6.90 12.03 2.49
CA VAL A 458 5.91 12.05 1.40
C VAL A 458 5.59 13.47 0.96
N LEU A 459 5.26 14.35 1.90
CA LEU A 459 4.95 15.76 1.58
C LEU A 459 6.19 16.66 1.48
N LYS A 460 7.35 16.19 1.94
CA LYS A 460 8.60 16.97 2.00
C LYS A 460 8.44 18.24 2.83
N GLU A 461 7.68 18.13 3.92
CA GLU A 461 7.39 19.22 4.83
C GLU A 461 8.00 18.95 6.20
N THR A 462 8.65 19.97 6.74
CA THR A 462 9.20 19.96 8.10
C THR A 462 8.60 21.10 8.91
N GLY A 463 8.55 20.93 10.22
CA GLY A 463 8.06 21.96 11.13
C GLY A 463 8.23 21.56 12.58
N THR A 464 8.40 22.56 13.44
CA THR A 464 8.45 22.34 14.88
C THR A 464 7.03 22.28 15.46
N THR A 465 6.88 21.51 16.53
CA THR A 465 5.62 21.39 17.28
C THR A 465 5.05 22.77 17.65
N GLU A 466 5.91 23.69 18.11
CA GLU A 466 5.51 25.05 18.49
C GLU A 466 4.94 25.85 17.32
N LYS A 467 5.62 25.83 16.16
CA LYS A 467 5.17 26.53 14.95
C LYS A 467 3.83 25.97 14.46
N ASN A 468 3.68 24.64 14.53
CA ASN A 468 2.44 23.96 14.14
C ASN A 468 1.28 24.35 15.07
N LEU A 469 1.50 24.36 16.39
CA LEU A 469 0.49 24.78 17.37
C LEU A 469 0.05 26.24 17.16
N LYS A 470 0.99 27.18 16.97
CA LYS A 470 0.66 28.59 16.66
C LYS A 470 -0.15 28.72 15.38
N ARG A 471 0.17 27.91 14.35
CA ARG A 471 -0.60 27.88 13.10
C ARG A 471 -2.01 27.33 13.33
N LEU A 472 -2.15 26.24 14.08
CA LEU A 472 -3.45 25.65 14.40
C LEU A 472 -4.35 26.61 15.16
N GLN A 473 -3.80 27.39 16.11
CA GLN A 473 -4.55 28.45 16.81
C GLN A 473 -5.08 29.52 15.85
N ARG A 474 -4.26 30.01 14.92
CA ARG A 474 -4.71 30.99 13.90
C ARG A 474 -5.77 30.40 12.99
N LEU A 475 -5.58 29.16 12.54
CA LEU A 475 -6.55 28.46 11.70
C LEU A 475 -7.87 28.21 12.45
N TYR A 476 -7.81 27.95 13.75
CA TYR A 476 -9.01 27.80 14.58
C TYR A 476 -9.82 29.10 14.63
N VAL A 477 -9.16 30.24 14.89
CA VAL A 477 -9.81 31.55 14.87
C VAL A 477 -10.43 31.82 13.50
N LEU A 478 -9.69 31.56 12.42
CA LEU A 478 -10.20 31.72 11.05
C LEU A 478 -11.42 30.83 10.79
N GLU A 479 -11.39 29.58 11.24
CA GLU A 479 -12.51 28.64 11.10
C GLU A 479 -13.75 29.14 11.86
N VAL A 480 -13.60 29.67 13.08
CA VAL A 480 -14.71 30.24 13.85
C VAL A 480 -15.31 31.43 13.12
N VAL A 481 -14.49 32.37 12.64
CA VAL A 481 -14.94 33.53 11.87
C VAL A 481 -15.68 33.09 10.60
N MET A 482 -15.11 32.16 9.83
CA MET A 482 -15.73 31.63 8.62
C MET A 482 -17.07 30.95 8.91
N ASN A 483 -17.19 30.21 10.02
CA ASN A 483 -18.45 29.58 10.41
C ASN A 483 -19.51 30.62 10.79
N ILE A 484 -19.13 31.69 11.50
CA ILE A 484 -20.06 32.80 11.82
C ILE A 484 -20.56 33.46 10.53
N LEU A 485 -19.65 33.76 9.59
CA LEU A 485 -20.01 34.31 8.28
C LEU A 485 -20.93 33.36 7.50
N TRP A 486 -20.66 32.07 7.51
CA TRP A 486 -21.53 31.06 6.88
C TRP A 486 -22.92 30.99 7.52
N CYS A 487 -23.01 30.99 8.85
CA CYS A 487 -24.29 31.03 9.56
C CYS A 487 -25.08 32.30 9.20
N PHE A 488 -24.39 33.44 9.08
CA PHE A 488 -25.00 34.70 8.63
C PHE A 488 -25.53 34.55 7.19
N VAL A 489 -24.71 34.10 6.24
CA VAL A 489 -25.14 33.89 4.85
C VAL A 489 -26.34 32.93 4.76
N MET A 490 -26.32 31.81 5.49
CA MET A 490 -27.41 30.85 5.53
C MET A 490 -28.70 31.43 6.12
N TYR A 491 -28.60 32.24 7.18
CA TYR A 491 -29.75 32.94 7.75
C TYR A 491 -30.40 33.89 6.73
N PHE A 492 -29.59 34.68 6.01
CA PHE A 492 -30.11 35.65 5.04
C PHE A 492 -30.66 35.02 3.76
N THR A 493 -30.11 33.89 3.32
CA THR A 493 -30.52 33.22 2.07
C THR A 493 -31.65 32.21 2.27
N VAL A 494 -31.51 31.31 3.25
CA VAL A 494 -32.46 30.21 3.49
C VAL A 494 -33.43 30.56 4.62
N GLY A 495 -32.92 31.12 5.71
CA GLY A 495 -33.74 31.47 6.88
C GLY A 495 -34.84 32.47 6.55
N ARG A 496 -34.51 33.58 5.88
CA ARG A 496 -35.51 34.59 5.47
C ARG A 496 -36.52 34.06 4.46
N PHE A 497 -36.11 33.16 3.56
CA PHE A 497 -37.00 32.52 2.60
C PHE A 497 -38.00 31.58 3.28
N LEU A 498 -37.53 30.74 4.21
CA LEU A 498 -38.38 29.83 4.99
C LEU A 498 -39.33 30.59 5.92
N ILE A 499 -38.83 31.63 6.63
CA ILE A 499 -39.67 32.49 7.48
C ILE A 499 -40.78 33.14 6.65
N ARG A 500 -40.48 33.66 5.46
CA ARG A 500 -41.50 34.20 4.54
C ARG A 500 -42.51 33.13 4.12
N LYS A 501 -42.06 31.94 3.74
CA LYS A 501 -42.96 30.84 3.34
C LYS A 501 -43.86 30.36 4.47
N ILE A 502 -43.34 30.24 5.68
CA ILE A 502 -44.11 29.88 6.88
C ILE A 502 -45.13 30.99 7.20
N TYR A 503 -44.71 32.25 7.13
CA TYR A 503 -45.62 33.39 7.29
C TYR A 503 -46.78 33.37 6.28
N TYR A 504 -46.51 33.04 5.02
CA TYR A 504 -47.55 32.87 3.98
C TYR A 504 -48.39 31.59 4.09
N LEU A 505 -47.96 30.59 4.87
CA LEU A 505 -48.73 29.37 5.15
C LEU A 505 -49.60 29.52 6.41
N LEU A 506 -49.27 30.48 7.27
CA LEU A 506 -49.99 30.78 8.52
C LEU A 506 -50.99 31.94 8.38
N MET A 507 -50.94 32.68 7.26
CA MET A 507 -52.01 33.57 6.79
C MET A 507 -52.84 32.83 5.74
#